data_AF-A0A829YD91-F1
#
_entry.id   AF-A0A829YD91-F1
#
_cell.length_a   1.000
_cell.length_b   1.000
_cell.length_c   1.000
_cell.angle_alpha   90.00
_cell.angle_beta   90.00
_cell.angle_gamma   90.00
#
_symmetry.space_group_name_H-M   'P 1'
#
loop_
_entity.id
_entity.type
_entity.pdbx_description
1 polymer ?
#
loop_
_entity_poly.entity_id
_entity_poly.type
_entity_poly.pdbx_seq_one_letter_code
_entity_poly.pdbx_strand_id
1 'polypeptide(L)'
;MPLVFHIDSGRYGDVVLDGLNVFVILQAPGVMADGDWSAATYIDERADDEQTEALTAIFTGAAGGPMAAFTPLISKNLGVSKVPIAFRIDGKTRSAEIPGILRMSVEPLPTMHPSGEMWANLGHPVSADKMALAVGAAGNTFSDRGMRWDNSGRNGLYASIRWSNVS
;
A
#
# COMPACT_ATOMS: atom_id res chain seq x y z
N MET A 1 3.94 5.71 -6.73
CA MET A 1 2.99 5.69 -5.60
C MET A 1 3.07 4.34 -4.91
N PRO A 2 3.83 4.23 -3.82
CA PRO A 2 3.86 3.01 -3.02
C PRO A 2 2.64 2.94 -2.11
N LEU A 3 2.02 1.77 -2.02
CA LEU A 3 0.95 1.43 -1.10
C LEU A 3 1.38 0.18 -0.34
N VAL A 4 1.47 0.26 0.98
CA VAL A 4 1.80 -0.90 1.82
C VAL A 4 0.61 -1.20 2.71
N PHE A 5 0.27 -2.48 2.75
CA PHE A 5 -0.85 -3.01 3.51
C PHE A 5 -0.34 -4.06 4.47
N HIS A 6 -0.78 -3.95 5.72
CA HIS A 6 -0.69 -5.01 6.71
C HIS A 6 -2.11 -5.51 6.99
N ILE A 7 -2.30 -6.82 6.97
CA ILE A 7 -3.60 -7.45 7.21
C ILE A 7 -3.65 -7.87 8.67
N ASP A 8 -4.26 -7.05 9.54
CA ASP A 8 -4.45 -7.42 10.95
C ASP A 8 -5.34 -8.67 11.06
N SER A 9 -6.45 -8.69 10.32
CA SER A 9 -7.27 -9.88 10.11
C SER A 9 -8.07 -9.77 8.80
N GLY A 10 -8.21 -10.87 8.07
CA GLY A 10 -8.91 -10.92 6.79
C GLY A 10 -9.04 -12.32 6.21
N ARG A 11 -9.92 -12.47 5.22
CA ARG A 11 -10.10 -13.73 4.49
C ARG A 11 -10.52 -13.52 3.05
N TYR A 12 -10.25 -14.51 2.22
CA TYR A 12 -10.76 -14.63 0.85
C TYR A 12 -11.45 -16.00 0.70
N GLY A 13 -12.78 -16.02 0.74
CA GLY A 13 -13.51 -17.26 0.97
C GLY A 13 -13.10 -17.87 2.32
N ASP A 14 -12.59 -19.10 2.29
CA ASP A 14 -12.10 -19.83 3.46
C ASP A 14 -10.59 -19.60 3.74
N VAL A 15 -9.87 -18.92 2.85
CA VAL A 15 -8.43 -18.65 2.99
C VAL A 15 -8.21 -17.51 3.98
N VAL A 16 -7.55 -17.80 5.11
CA VAL A 16 -7.18 -16.80 6.13
C VAL A 16 -5.94 -16.03 5.68
N LEU A 17 -5.95 -14.70 5.82
CA LEU A 17 -4.88 -13.80 5.35
C LEU A 17 -4.20 -13.02 6.49
N ASP A 18 -4.52 -13.37 7.73
CA ASP A 18 -4.07 -12.68 8.95
C ASP A 18 -2.53 -12.60 9.02
N GLY A 19 -2.04 -11.41 9.38
CA GLY A 19 -0.61 -11.13 9.60
C GLY A 19 0.25 -11.00 8.34
N LEU A 20 -0.32 -11.21 7.14
CA LEU A 20 0.40 -11.05 5.87
C LEU A 20 0.48 -9.58 5.46
N ASN A 21 1.49 -9.27 4.64
CA ASN A 21 1.71 -7.95 4.07
C ASN A 21 1.58 -7.96 2.55
N VAL A 22 1.19 -6.83 1.98
CA VAL A 22 1.23 -6.61 0.53
C VAL A 22 1.79 -5.23 0.25
N PHE A 23 2.65 -5.16 -0.76
CA PHE A 23 3.13 -3.91 -1.30
C PHE A 23 2.68 -3.77 -2.77
N VAL A 24 2.03 -2.66 -3.09
CA VAL A 24 1.65 -2.32 -4.47
C VAL A 24 2.37 -1.04 -4.84
N ILE A 25 3.00 -1.02 -6.02
CA ILE A 25 3.56 0.18 -6.61
C ILE A 25 2.77 0.54 -7.86
N LEU A 26 2.30 1.78 -7.91
CA LEU A 26 1.63 2.37 -9.06
C LEU A 26 2.47 3.53 -9.59
N GLN A 27 2.60 3.66 -10.90
CA GLN A 27 3.29 4.78 -11.55
C GLN A 27 2.43 5.33 -12.67
N ALA A 28 2.01 6.59 -12.53
CA ALA A 28 1.46 7.37 -13.63
C ALA A 28 2.60 8.12 -14.35
N PRO A 29 2.62 8.18 -15.70
CA PRO A 29 3.60 8.96 -16.45
C PRO A 29 3.33 10.46 -16.41
N GLY A 30 2.10 10.87 -16.08
CA GLY A 30 1.66 12.26 -16.05
C GLY A 30 0.48 12.48 -15.10
N VAL A 31 -0.55 13.20 -15.58
CA VAL A 31 -1.76 13.47 -14.79
C VAL A 31 -2.43 12.15 -14.43
N MET A 32 -2.67 11.95 -13.13
CA MET A 32 -3.18 10.69 -12.60
C MET A 32 -4.49 10.23 -13.24
N ALA A 33 -5.41 11.16 -13.53
CA ALA A 33 -6.70 10.86 -14.11
C ALA A 33 -6.64 10.42 -15.59
N ASP A 34 -5.55 10.72 -16.30
CA ASP A 34 -5.39 10.37 -17.72
C ASP A 34 -5.04 8.88 -17.90
N GLY A 35 -4.71 8.17 -16.81
CA GLY A 35 -4.36 6.75 -16.85
C GLY A 35 -2.96 6.50 -17.39
N ASP A 36 -2.81 5.41 -18.14
CA ASP A 36 -1.52 4.83 -18.59
C ASP A 36 -0.59 4.40 -17.44
N TRP A 37 -1.18 3.92 -16.34
CA TRP A 37 -0.41 3.55 -15.17
C TRP A 37 0.29 2.21 -15.37
N SER A 38 1.51 2.14 -14.86
CA SER A 38 2.21 0.88 -14.61
C SER A 38 1.99 0.43 -13.16
N ALA A 39 1.75 -0.87 -12.96
CA ALA A 39 1.50 -1.45 -11.64
C ALA A 39 2.35 -2.70 -11.40
N ALA A 40 2.89 -2.89 -10.21
CA ALA A 40 3.45 -4.16 -9.75
C ALA A 40 2.96 -4.48 -8.34
N THR A 41 2.76 -5.77 -8.04
CA THR A 41 2.33 -6.24 -6.72
C THR A 41 3.37 -7.17 -6.12
N TYR A 42 3.66 -6.99 -4.84
CA TYR A 42 4.58 -7.79 -4.06
C TYR A 42 3.82 -8.38 -2.88
N ILE A 43 3.87 -9.70 -2.77
CA ILE A 43 3.20 -10.48 -1.74
C ILE A 43 4.24 -10.95 -0.73
N ASP A 44 3.86 -10.97 0.54
CA ASP A 44 4.70 -11.51 1.60
C ASP A 44 5.13 -12.95 1.29
N GLU A 45 6.44 -13.22 1.36
CA GLU A 45 6.98 -14.56 1.11
C GLU A 45 6.41 -15.64 2.03
N ARG A 46 5.90 -15.24 3.21
CA ARG A 46 5.27 -16.12 4.20
C ARG A 46 3.92 -16.66 3.76
N ALA A 47 3.28 -16.06 2.75
CA ALA A 47 2.03 -16.56 2.20
C ALA A 47 2.24 -17.96 1.60
N ASP A 48 1.32 -18.89 1.80
CA ASP A 48 1.26 -20.13 1.01
C ASP A 48 0.70 -19.88 -0.40
N ASP A 49 0.50 -20.94 -1.17
CA ASP A 49 0.04 -20.83 -2.57
C ASP A 49 -1.40 -20.29 -2.64
N GLU A 50 -2.32 -20.79 -1.82
CA GLU A 50 -3.72 -20.33 -1.78
C GLU A 50 -3.81 -18.86 -1.34
N GLN A 51 -3.03 -18.47 -0.33
CA GLN A 51 -2.91 -17.09 0.13
C GLN A 51 -2.29 -16.20 -0.95
N THR A 52 -1.30 -16.69 -1.70
CA THR A 52 -0.67 -15.94 -2.80
C THR A 52 -1.68 -15.69 -3.92
N GLU A 53 -2.48 -16.68 -4.29
CA GLU A 53 -3.54 -16.53 -5.29
C GLU A 53 -4.63 -15.55 -4.81
N ALA A 54 -5.08 -15.69 -3.56
CA ALA A 54 -6.06 -14.80 -2.95
C ALA A 54 -5.58 -13.33 -2.91
N LEU A 55 -4.35 -13.09 -2.42
CA LEU A 55 -3.77 -11.76 -2.37
C LEU A 55 -3.53 -11.18 -3.76
N THR A 56 -3.14 -12.02 -4.73
CA THR A 56 -3.04 -11.60 -6.14
C THR A 56 -4.40 -11.13 -6.65
N ALA A 57 -5.47 -11.89 -6.44
CA ALA A 57 -6.81 -11.53 -6.89
C ALA A 57 -7.31 -10.21 -6.24
N ILE A 58 -7.08 -10.03 -4.94
CA ILE A 58 -7.48 -8.81 -4.21
C ILE A 58 -6.69 -7.59 -4.71
N PHE A 59 -5.35 -7.66 -4.71
CA PHE A 59 -4.51 -6.48 -4.90
C PHE A 59 -4.27 -6.11 -6.36
N THR A 60 -4.56 -7.00 -7.30
CA THR A 60 -4.69 -6.65 -8.73
C THR A 60 -6.08 -6.09 -9.07
N GLY A 61 -7.03 -6.12 -8.13
CA GLY A 61 -8.41 -5.66 -8.33
C GLY A 61 -9.34 -6.69 -9.00
N ALA A 62 -8.84 -7.88 -9.34
CA ALA A 62 -9.64 -8.94 -9.96
C ALA A 62 -10.79 -9.44 -9.07
N ALA A 63 -10.62 -9.36 -7.74
CA ALA A 63 -11.66 -9.68 -6.76
C ALA A 63 -12.67 -8.53 -6.51
N GLY A 64 -12.56 -7.40 -7.20
CA GLY A 64 -13.35 -6.21 -6.93
C GLY A 64 -12.81 -5.38 -5.75
N GLY A 65 -13.72 -4.73 -5.02
CA GLY A 65 -13.39 -3.93 -3.85
C GLY A 65 -12.56 -2.67 -4.16
N PRO A 66 -11.93 -2.05 -3.14
CA PRO A 66 -11.21 -0.78 -3.28
C PRO A 66 -10.11 -0.77 -4.35
N MET A 67 -9.41 -1.89 -4.54
CA MET A 67 -8.35 -2.00 -5.56
C MET A 67 -8.90 -1.99 -6.99
N ALA A 68 -10.16 -2.38 -7.20
CA ALA A 68 -10.81 -2.30 -8.51
C ALA A 68 -10.96 -0.84 -9.00
N ALA A 69 -10.93 0.16 -8.11
CA ALA A 69 -10.98 1.56 -8.50
C ALA A 69 -9.75 2.00 -9.33
N PHE A 70 -8.62 1.29 -9.23
CA PHE A 70 -7.42 1.59 -10.01
C PHE A 70 -7.38 0.88 -11.37
N THR A 71 -8.16 -0.18 -11.58
CA THR A 71 -8.04 -1.03 -12.77
C THR A 71 -8.26 -0.28 -14.10
N PRO A 72 -9.17 0.70 -14.21
CA PRO A 72 -9.34 1.44 -15.47
C PRO A 72 -8.16 2.34 -15.82
N LEU A 73 -7.29 2.66 -14.84
CA LEU A 73 -6.15 3.56 -15.02
C LEU A 73 -4.87 2.79 -15.39
N ILE A 74 -4.82 1.47 -15.19
CA ILE A 74 -3.63 0.64 -15.39
C ILE A 74 -3.62 0.08 -16.82
N SER A 75 -2.67 0.53 -17.63
CA SER A 75 -2.40 0.00 -18.98
C SER A 75 -1.33 -1.08 -18.98
N LYS A 76 -0.44 -1.08 -17.96
CA LYS A 76 0.73 -1.96 -17.90
C LYS A 76 0.84 -2.67 -16.56
N ASN A 77 0.54 -3.96 -16.53
CA ASN A 77 0.82 -4.81 -15.38
C ASN A 77 2.25 -5.38 -15.50
N LEU A 78 3.10 -5.05 -14.53
CA LEU A 78 4.49 -5.50 -14.44
C LEU A 78 4.62 -6.86 -13.74
N GLY A 79 3.53 -7.44 -13.24
CA GLY A 79 3.47 -8.76 -12.64
C GLY A 79 3.48 -8.75 -11.11
N VAL A 80 3.48 -9.97 -10.55
CA VAL A 80 3.43 -10.23 -9.11
C VAL A 80 4.68 -10.99 -8.67
N SER A 81 5.19 -10.70 -7.48
CA SER A 81 6.32 -11.44 -6.88
C SER A 81 6.15 -11.67 -5.40
N LYS A 82 6.68 -12.79 -4.89
CA LYS A 82 6.81 -13.04 -3.45
C LYS A 82 8.16 -12.51 -2.96
N VAL A 83 8.15 -11.74 -1.86
CA VAL A 83 9.34 -11.12 -1.29
C VAL A 83 9.24 -11.03 0.23
N PRO A 84 10.36 -10.94 0.96
CA PRO A 84 10.34 -10.64 2.39
C PRO A 84 9.83 -9.22 2.63
N ILE A 85 8.62 -9.08 3.16
CA ILE A 85 8.04 -7.78 3.53
C ILE A 85 8.00 -7.66 5.04
N ALA A 86 8.76 -6.73 5.59
CA ALA A 86 8.70 -6.38 7.01
C ALA A 86 7.89 -5.11 7.20
N PHE A 87 6.74 -5.19 7.88
CA PHE A 87 5.93 -4.04 8.28
C PHE A 87 6.01 -3.83 9.80
N ARG A 88 6.09 -2.57 10.25
CA ARG A 88 6.12 -2.24 11.68
C ARG A 88 5.32 -0.99 11.99
N ILE A 89 4.66 -1.05 13.14
CA ILE A 89 4.02 0.08 13.82
C ILE A 89 4.80 0.32 15.11
N ASP A 90 5.43 1.48 15.23
CA ASP A 90 6.10 1.92 16.46
C ASP A 90 5.53 3.28 16.88
N GLY A 91 4.68 3.28 17.91
CA GLY A 91 3.86 4.44 18.25
C GLY A 91 3.05 4.95 17.05
N LYS A 92 3.39 6.15 16.57
CA LYS A 92 2.75 6.78 15.40
C LYS A 92 3.52 6.57 14.10
N THR A 93 4.73 6.03 14.18
CA THR A 93 5.55 5.73 12.99
C THR A 93 5.00 4.48 12.32
N ARG A 94 4.91 4.51 11.00
CA ARG A 94 4.57 3.36 10.16
C ARG A 94 5.73 3.11 9.22
N SER A 95 6.25 1.88 9.18
CA SER A 95 7.40 1.54 8.35
C SER A 95 7.25 0.21 7.65
N ALA A 96 7.87 0.11 6.47
CA ALA A 96 7.92 -1.07 5.65
C ALA A 96 9.30 -1.20 4.98
N GLU A 97 9.80 -2.43 4.90
CA GLU A 97 11.06 -2.74 4.23
C GLU A 97 10.93 -4.01 3.39
N ILE A 98 11.51 -3.95 2.19
CA ILE A 98 11.76 -5.09 1.33
C ILE A 98 13.24 -4.98 0.93
N PRO A 99 14.12 -5.90 1.39
CA PRO A 99 15.55 -5.86 1.11
C PRO A 99 15.87 -5.59 -0.36
N GLY A 100 16.60 -4.50 -0.62
CA GLY A 100 17.02 -4.09 -1.97
C GLY A 100 15.95 -3.44 -2.84
N ILE A 101 14.67 -3.43 -2.43
CA ILE A 101 13.54 -2.95 -3.25
C ILE A 101 12.87 -1.73 -2.63
N LEU A 102 12.55 -1.77 -1.32
CA LEU A 102 11.76 -0.76 -0.63
C LEU A 102 12.34 -0.47 0.75
N ARG A 103 12.49 0.81 1.07
CA ARG A 103 12.61 1.31 2.43
C ARG A 103 11.64 2.46 2.58
N MET A 104 10.68 2.34 3.48
CA MET A 104 9.67 3.37 3.68
C MET A 104 9.33 3.53 5.16
N SER A 105 9.30 4.77 5.63
CA SER A 105 8.81 5.14 6.96
C SER A 105 8.10 6.47 6.89
N VAL A 106 6.97 6.60 7.58
CA VAL A 106 6.22 7.85 7.70
C VAL A 106 5.91 8.15 9.16
N GLU A 107 5.94 9.44 9.48
CA GLU A 107 5.54 9.99 10.78
C GLU A 107 4.45 11.05 10.57
N PRO A 108 3.48 11.17 11.47
CA PRO A 108 2.44 12.19 11.33
C PRO A 108 3.05 13.59 11.33
N LEU A 109 2.41 14.49 10.59
CA LEU A 109 2.74 15.91 10.65
C LEU A 109 2.57 16.44 12.09
N PRO A 110 3.46 17.33 12.55
CA PRO A 110 3.41 17.85 13.90
C PRO A 110 2.13 18.67 14.12
N THR A 111 1.61 18.61 15.34
CA THR A 111 0.49 19.44 15.80
C THR A 111 0.89 20.17 17.08
N MET A 112 0.09 21.16 17.52
CA MET A 112 0.33 21.82 18.80
C MET A 112 0.22 20.87 20.00
N HIS A 113 -0.52 19.77 19.87
CA HIS A 113 -0.58 18.74 20.90
C HIS A 113 0.50 17.68 20.63
N PRO A 114 1.36 17.33 21.60
CA PRO A 114 2.44 16.35 21.39
C PRO A 114 1.95 14.97 20.91
N SER A 115 0.78 14.53 21.39
CA SER A 115 0.17 13.28 20.94
C SER A 115 -0.79 13.44 19.76
N GLY A 116 -1.00 14.65 19.23
CA GLY A 116 -1.95 14.90 18.15
C GLY A 116 -1.51 14.33 16.80
N GLU A 117 -2.50 14.08 15.96
CA GLU A 117 -2.38 13.66 14.56
C GLU A 117 -3.44 14.43 13.76
N MET A 118 -3.10 14.92 12.57
CA MET A 118 -4.09 15.54 11.68
C MET A 118 -4.75 14.48 10.82
N TRP A 119 -6.06 14.32 10.93
CA TRP A 119 -6.86 13.38 10.17
C TRP A 119 -7.78 14.10 9.19
N ALA A 120 -7.83 13.66 7.95
CA ALA A 120 -8.68 14.24 6.91
C ALA A 120 -9.41 13.15 6.11
N ASN A 121 -10.66 13.42 5.74
CA ASN A 121 -11.36 12.63 4.73
C ASN A 121 -10.90 13.10 3.35
N LEU A 122 -10.03 12.31 2.71
CA LEU A 122 -9.40 12.65 1.44
C LEU A 122 -10.13 12.06 0.23
N GLY A 123 -11.19 11.27 0.44
CA GLY A 123 -11.81 10.48 -0.62
C GLY A 123 -10.83 9.52 -1.31
N HIS A 124 -9.82 9.04 -0.58
CA HIS A 124 -8.77 8.20 -1.16
C HIS A 124 -9.30 6.78 -1.41
N PRO A 125 -9.10 6.17 -2.59
CA PRO A 125 -9.74 4.88 -2.93
C PRO A 125 -9.50 3.75 -1.91
N VAL A 126 -8.31 3.70 -1.30
CA VAL A 126 -7.97 2.67 -0.30
C VAL A 126 -8.52 2.91 1.12
N SER A 127 -9.03 4.11 1.45
CA SER A 127 -9.66 4.41 2.74
C SER A 127 -10.77 5.45 2.56
N ALA A 128 -12.02 5.01 2.70
CA ALA A 128 -13.19 5.85 2.48
C ALA A 128 -13.44 6.87 3.62
N ASP A 129 -12.95 6.61 4.83
CA ASP A 129 -13.28 7.42 6.01
C ASP A 129 -12.32 8.60 6.20
N LYS A 130 -11.07 8.30 6.58
CA LYS A 130 -10.05 9.29 6.89
C LYS A 130 -8.66 8.69 6.81
N MET A 131 -7.68 9.57 6.65
CA MET A 131 -6.27 9.24 6.72
C MET A 131 -5.53 10.28 7.56
N ALA A 132 -4.51 9.84 8.28
CA ALA A 132 -3.58 10.72 8.96
C ALA A 132 -2.62 11.33 7.94
N LEU A 133 -2.41 12.64 8.04
CA LEU A 133 -1.41 13.35 7.24
C LEU A 133 -0.03 13.10 7.84
N ALA A 134 0.88 12.57 7.01
CA ALA A 134 2.21 12.19 7.43
C ALA A 134 3.27 12.70 6.43
N VAL A 135 4.54 12.57 6.82
CA VAL A 135 5.70 12.92 6.00
C VAL A 135 6.66 11.74 5.95
N GLY A 136 7.26 11.52 4.78
CA GLY A 136 8.28 10.49 4.60
C GLY A 136 9.58 10.84 5.33
N ALA A 137 10.10 9.89 6.11
CA ALA A 137 11.41 10.02 6.74
C ALA A 137 12.55 10.04 5.70
N ALA A 138 13.72 10.51 6.12
CA ALA A 138 14.92 10.49 5.27
C ALA A 138 15.32 9.06 4.87
N GLY A 139 15.73 8.89 3.61
CA GLY A 139 16.16 7.60 3.08
C GLY A 139 15.02 6.70 2.60
N ASN A 140 13.80 7.24 2.53
CA ASN A 140 12.67 6.53 1.91
C ASN A 140 12.92 6.36 0.41
N THR A 141 12.99 5.11 -0.03
CA THR A 141 13.32 4.78 -1.42
C THR A 141 12.53 3.58 -1.91
N PHE A 142 12.28 3.56 -3.22
CA PHE A 142 11.84 2.38 -3.95
C PHE A 142 12.66 2.25 -5.24
N SER A 143 13.07 1.04 -5.58
CA SER A 143 13.81 0.74 -6.80
C SER A 143 13.59 -0.72 -7.24
N ASP A 144 12.69 -0.93 -8.20
CA ASP A 144 12.55 -2.20 -8.91
C ASP A 144 11.79 -1.98 -10.24
N ARG A 145 11.85 -2.94 -11.17
CA ARG A 145 11.09 -2.95 -12.44
C ARG A 145 11.31 -1.71 -13.31
N GLY A 146 12.51 -1.14 -13.28
CA GLY A 146 12.86 0.07 -14.01
C GLY A 146 12.24 1.36 -13.43
N MET A 147 11.56 1.27 -12.29
CA MET A 147 11.03 2.40 -11.56
C MET A 147 11.98 2.76 -10.42
N ARG A 148 12.17 4.06 -10.19
CA ARG A 148 12.93 4.57 -9.04
C ARG A 148 12.20 5.76 -8.43
N TRP A 149 12.18 5.81 -7.10
CA TRP A 149 11.48 6.85 -6.37
C TRP A 149 12.13 7.13 -5.02
N ASP A 150 11.99 8.39 -4.56
CA ASP A 150 12.45 8.89 -3.27
C ASP A 150 11.32 9.68 -2.61
N ASN A 151 10.90 9.28 -1.40
CA ASN A 151 9.84 9.96 -0.63
C ASN A 151 10.37 10.83 0.52
N SER A 152 11.68 11.04 0.61
CA SER A 152 12.27 11.73 1.75
C SER A 152 11.71 13.16 1.84
N GLY A 153 11.08 13.49 2.97
CA GLY A 153 10.43 14.78 3.18
C GLY A 153 9.20 15.04 2.31
N ARG A 154 8.65 14.01 1.66
CA ARG A 154 7.47 14.09 0.79
C ARG A 154 6.22 13.59 1.51
N ASN A 155 5.07 13.69 0.85
CA ASN A 155 3.79 13.28 1.40
C ASN A 155 3.77 11.81 1.83
N GLY A 156 3.14 11.54 2.98
CA GLY A 156 2.77 10.22 3.45
C GLY A 156 1.35 10.24 4.01
N LEU A 157 0.69 9.09 3.98
CA LEU A 157 -0.64 8.88 4.53
C LEU A 157 -0.68 7.51 5.22
N TYR A 158 -1.44 7.40 6.30
CA TYR A 158 -1.80 6.10 6.87
C TYR A 158 -3.20 6.12 7.46
N ALA A 159 -3.82 4.94 7.49
CA ALA A 159 -5.10 4.72 8.15
C ALA A 159 -5.23 3.25 8.51
N SER A 160 -6.02 2.97 9.54
CA SER A 160 -6.66 1.66 9.62
C SER A 160 -7.75 1.58 8.56
N ILE A 161 -7.87 0.44 7.90
CA ILE A 161 -8.82 0.21 6.82
C ILE A 161 -9.70 -0.99 7.13
N ARG A 162 -10.90 -1.01 6.58
CA ARG A 162 -11.80 -2.17 6.58
C ARG A 162 -12.34 -2.33 5.18
N TRP A 163 -11.93 -3.39 4.51
CA TRP A 163 -12.36 -3.69 3.15
C TRP A 163 -13.33 -4.84 3.12
N SER A 164 -14.25 -4.76 2.17
CA SER A 164 -15.17 -5.83 1.78
C SER A 164 -15.45 -5.64 0.30
N ASN A 165 -15.61 -6.74 -0.44
CA ASN A 165 -16.14 -6.72 -1.80
C ASN A 165 -17.62 -7.14 -1.86
N VAL A 166 -18.21 -7.55 -0.72
CA VAL A 166 -19.65 -7.72 -0.57
C VAL A 166 -20.27 -6.42 -0.07
N SER A 167 -21.30 -5.97 -0.79
CA SER A 167 -22.16 -4.83 -0.49
C SER A 167 -23.02 -5.06 0.75
#